data_AF-A0A2D5JMN8-F1
#
_entry.id   AF-A0A2D5JMN8-F1
#
_cell.length_a   1.000
_cell.length_b   1.000
_cell.length_c   1.000
_cell.angle_alpha   90.00
_cell.angle_beta   90.00
_cell.angle_gamma   90.00
#
_symmetry.space_group_name_H-M   'P 1'
#
loop_
_entity.id
_entity.type
_entity.pdbx_description
1 polymer ?
#
loop_
_entity_poly.entity_id
_entity_poly.type
_entity_poly.pdbx_seq_one_letter_code
_entity_poly.pdbx_strand_id
1 'polypeptide(L)'
;MLQRFNSLKKITSFIKNNTAISWVIAFQLFRFLLLPFMGLMPQDAYYYLYGQNLSLSYFDHPGMIGYILRIFTDIFGQSIFIIKLADFTITSITII
;
A
#
# COMPACT_ATOMS: atom_id res chain seq x y z
N MET A 1 25.99 -4.36 -23.94
CA MET A 1 26.82 -3.98 -22.77
C MET A 1 26.79 -2.47 -22.50
N LEU A 2 27.08 -1.61 -23.48
CA LEU A 2 27.11 -0.13 -23.34
C LEU A 2 25.78 0.52 -22.91
N GLN A 3 24.63 0.05 -23.43
CA GLN A 3 23.31 0.60 -23.05
C GLN A 3 22.99 0.42 -21.55
N ARG A 4 23.47 -0.67 -20.93
CA ARG A 4 23.26 -0.96 -19.50
C ARG A 4 23.99 0.04 -18.60
N PHE A 5 25.21 0.43 -18.99
CA PHE A 5 25.99 1.46 -18.28
C PHE A 5 25.35 2.85 -18.36
N ASN A 6 24.75 3.21 -19.49
CA ASN A 6 24.04 4.47 -19.63
C ASN A 6 22.77 4.52 -18.74
N SER A 7 22.07 3.40 -18.59
CA SER A 7 20.91 3.30 -17.69
C SER A 7 21.30 3.50 -16.22
N LEU A 8 22.37 2.83 -15.75
CA LEU A 8 22.87 2.98 -14.38
C LEU A 8 23.33 4.41 -14.08
N LYS A 9 24.02 5.07 -15.02
CA LYS A 9 24.40 6.49 -14.88
C LYS A 9 23.18 7.41 -14.80
N LYS A 10 22.13 7.14 -15.57
CA LYS A 10 20.88 7.89 -15.52
C LYS A 10 20.18 7.76 -14.15
N ILE A 11 20.10 6.54 -13.61
CA ILE A 11 19.49 6.28 -12.29
C ILE A 11 20.27 6.99 -11.19
N THR A 12 21.60 6.85 -11.17
CA THR A 12 22.45 7.49 -10.15
C THR A 12 22.39 9.02 -10.22
N SER A 13 22.34 9.60 -11.43
CA SER A 13 22.13 11.05 -11.59
C SER A 13 20.74 11.48 -11.11
N PHE A 14 19.69 10.71 -11.40
CA PHE A 14 18.33 11.01 -10.91
C PHE A 14 18.29 11.03 -9.38
N ILE A 15 18.88 10.02 -8.72
CA ILE A 15 18.94 9.91 -7.26
C ILE A 15 19.66 11.11 -6.64
N LYS A 16 20.84 11.46 -7.18
CA LYS A 16 21.62 12.60 -6.69
C LYS A 16 20.89 13.93 -6.84
N ASN A 17 20.15 14.11 -7.93
CA ASN A 17 19.44 15.36 -8.20
C ASN A 17 18.11 15.46 -7.42
N ASN A 18 17.57 14.34 -6.95
CA ASN A 18 16.25 14.26 -6.30
C ASN A 18 16.32 13.46 -4.99
N THR A 19 17.16 13.91 -4.05
CA THR A 19 17.43 13.19 -2.79
C THR A 19 16.15 12.91 -2.00
N ALA A 20 15.26 13.89 -1.85
CA ALA A 20 14.01 13.72 -1.08
C ALA A 20 13.07 12.67 -1.71
N ILE A 21 12.81 12.77 -3.02
CA ILE A 21 11.98 11.80 -3.75
C ILE A 21 12.58 10.40 -3.66
N SER A 22 13.92 10.30 -3.75
CA SER A 22 14.62 9.02 -3.63
C SER A 22 14.41 8.37 -2.27
N TRP A 23 14.44 9.15 -1.19
CA TRP A 23 14.14 8.65 0.16
C TRP A 23 12.70 8.17 0.30
N VAL A 24 11.73 8.92 -0.23
CA VAL A 24 10.31 8.52 -0.22
C VAL A 24 10.13 7.21 -0.97
N ILE A 25 10.67 7.08 -2.18
CA ILE A 25 10.58 5.84 -2.97
C ILE A 25 11.26 4.67 -2.24
N ALA A 26 12.45 4.88 -1.66
CA ALA A 26 13.16 3.84 -0.92
C ALA A 26 12.34 3.36 0.29
N PHE A 27 11.75 4.28 1.05
CA PHE A 27 10.92 3.93 2.20
C PHE A 27 9.61 3.23 1.79
N GLN A 28 8.98 3.65 0.69
CA GLN A 28 7.79 2.98 0.17
C GLN A 28 8.09 1.56 -0.33
N LEU A 29 9.22 1.34 -1.00
CA LEU A 29 9.68 0.00 -1.38
C LEU A 29 9.94 -0.87 -0.15
N PHE A 30 10.61 -0.31 0.86
CA PHE A 30 10.82 -1.01 2.13
C PHE A 30 9.50 -1.43 2.79
N ARG A 31 8.52 -0.51 2.90
CA ARG A 31 7.18 -0.82 3.45
C ARG A 31 6.45 -1.89 2.64
N PHE A 32 6.50 -1.83 1.31
CA PHE A 32 5.87 -2.82 0.44
C PHE A 32 6.44 -4.22 0.65
N LEU A 33 7.78 -4.32 0.79
CA LEU A 33 8.46 -5.59 1.03
C LEU A 33 8.11 -6.20 2.40
N LEU A 34 7.67 -5.39 3.37
CA LEU A 34 7.27 -5.88 4.69
C LEU A 34 5.86 -6.47 4.75
N LEU A 35 4.98 -6.18 3.78
CA LEU A 35 3.56 -6.60 3.83
C LEU A 35 3.35 -8.10 4.04
N PRO A 36 4.09 -9.03 3.38
CA PRO A 36 3.90 -10.47 3.58
C PRO A 36 4.28 -10.97 4.98
N PHE A 37 5.07 -10.18 5.72
CA PHE A 37 5.58 -10.54 7.04
C PHE A 37 4.72 -9.99 8.19
N MET A 38 3.70 -9.19 7.86
CA MET A 38 2.77 -8.64 8.84
C MET A 38 1.62 -9.63 9.09
N GLY A 39 1.41 -9.98 10.36
CA GLY A 39 0.25 -10.76 10.79
C GLY A 39 -1.06 -9.96 10.75
N LEU A 40 -2.17 -10.68 10.92
CA LEU A 40 -3.49 -10.07 11.09
C LEU A 40 -3.57 -9.36 12.44
N MET A 41 -3.82 -8.06 12.42
CA MET A 41 -4.05 -7.26 13.62
C MET A 41 -5.55 -7.15 13.93
N PRO A 42 -5.96 -6.94 15.19
CA PRO A 42 -7.36 -6.80 15.57
C PRO A 42 -8.12 -5.75 14.74
N GLN A 43 -7.51 -4.59 14.48
CA GLN A 43 -8.16 -3.57 13.65
C GLN A 43 -8.36 -4.00 12.19
N ASP A 44 -7.48 -4.85 11.65
CA ASP A 44 -7.63 -5.37 10.28
C ASP A 44 -8.87 -6.25 10.20
N ALA A 45 -9.03 -7.17 11.16
CA ALA A 45 -10.18 -8.05 11.24
C ALA A 45 -11.48 -7.27 11.49
N TYR A 46 -11.43 -6.27 12.36
CA TYR A 46 -12.57 -5.40 12.68
C TYR A 46 -13.06 -4.64 11.46
N TYR A 47 -12.18 -3.95 10.73
CA TYR A 47 -12.58 -3.22 9.52
C TYR A 47 -12.85 -4.12 8.32
N TYR A 48 -12.26 -5.32 8.27
CA TYR A 48 -12.63 -6.30 7.27
C TYR A 48 -14.11 -6.72 7.42
N LEU A 49 -14.61 -6.85 8.65
CA LEU A 49 -16.03 -7.13 8.91
C LEU A 49 -16.96 -6.03 8.36
N TYR A 50 -16.51 -4.77 8.34
CA TYR A 50 -17.24 -3.67 7.71
C TYR A 50 -17.36 -3.91 6.19
N GLY A 51 -16.30 -4.37 5.54
CA GLY A 51 -16.35 -4.79 4.13
C GLY A 51 -17.29 -5.97 3.85
N GLN A 52 -17.57 -6.81 4.86
CA GLN A 52 -18.56 -7.88 4.76
C GLN A 52 -20.00 -7.39 4.96
N ASN A 53 -20.19 -6.28 5.67
CA ASN A 53 -21.51 -5.72 6.02
C ASN A 53 -21.59 -4.24 5.64
N LEU A 54 -21.44 -3.93 4.36
CA LEU A 54 -21.30 -2.55 3.87
C LEU A 54 -22.44 -1.65 4.34
N SER A 55 -22.07 -0.49 4.86
CA SER A 55 -22.97 0.58 5.29
C SER A 55 -22.35 1.93 4.91
N LEU A 56 -23.17 2.99 4.79
CA LEU A 56 -22.66 4.35 4.58
C LEU A 56 -21.78 4.82 5.75
N SER A 57 -22.11 4.40 6.97
CA SER A 57 -21.34 4.64 8.19
C SER A 57 -21.58 3.52 9.20
N TYR A 58 -20.60 3.33 10.08
CA TYR A 58 -20.76 2.58 11.33
C TYR A 58 -20.88 3.57 12.48
N PHE A 59 -21.24 3.06 13.66
CA PHE A 59 -21.45 3.89 14.84
C PHE A 59 -20.21 4.70 15.22
N ASP A 60 -19.03 4.13 15.03
CA ASP A 60 -17.74 4.67 15.48
C ASP A 60 -16.82 5.12 14.33
N HIS A 61 -17.09 4.75 13.08
CA HIS A 61 -16.23 5.05 11.93
C HIS A 61 -17.00 5.27 10.62
N PRO A 62 -16.47 6.09 9.69
CA PRO A 62 -17.00 6.23 8.35
C PRO A 62 -16.88 4.92 7.55
N GLY A 63 -17.87 4.63 6.70
CA GLY A 63 -17.94 3.35 5.98
C GLY A 63 -16.85 3.11 4.94
N MET A 64 -16.13 4.17 4.54
CA MET A 64 -15.13 4.14 3.45
C MET A 64 -14.11 3.00 3.59
N ILE A 65 -13.64 2.72 4.81
CA ILE A 65 -12.66 1.64 5.04
C ILE A 65 -13.21 0.27 4.64
N GLY A 66 -14.48 0.01 4.92
CA GLY A 66 -15.15 -1.24 4.54
C GLY A 66 -15.24 -1.40 3.02
N TYR A 67 -15.61 -0.34 2.30
CA TYR A 67 -15.68 -0.37 0.83
C TYR A 67 -14.31 -0.64 0.20
N ILE A 68 -13.26 0.03 0.68
CA ILE A 68 -11.90 -0.16 0.16
C ILE A 68 -11.46 -1.61 0.37
N LEU A 69 -11.61 -2.14 1.58
CA LEU A 69 -11.23 -3.52 1.88
C LEU A 69 -12.05 -4.51 1.04
N ARG A 70 -13.34 -4.25 0.84
CA ARG A 70 -14.20 -5.09 -0.01
C ARG A 70 -13.72 -5.11 -1.46
N ILE A 71 -13.45 -3.95 -2.05
CA ILE A 71 -12.95 -3.83 -3.43
C ILE A 71 -11.65 -4.62 -3.60
N PHE A 72 -10.70 -4.46 -2.67
CA PHE A 72 -9.42 -5.18 -2.76
C PHE A 72 -9.61 -6.69 -2.63
N THR A 73 -10.42 -7.16 -1.68
CA THR A 73 -10.65 -8.60 -1.51
C THR A 73 -11.48 -9.22 -2.63
N ASP A 74 -12.37 -8.47 -3.27
CA ASP A 74 -13.15 -8.93 -4.41
C ASP A 74 -12.27 -9.05 -5.68
N ILE A 75 -11.30 -8.15 -5.86
CA ILE A 75 -10.39 -8.15 -7.03
C ILE A 75 -9.23 -9.15 -6.85
N PHE A 76 -8.59 -9.18 -5.69
CA PHE A 76 -7.35 -9.92 -5.46
C PHE A 76 -7.50 -11.16 -4.57
N GLY A 77 -8.71 -11.41 -4.06
CA GLY A 77 -9.00 -12.51 -3.15
C GLY A 77 -8.80 -12.17 -1.67
N GLN A 78 -9.29 -13.06 -0.80
CA GLN A 78 -9.25 -12.87 0.65
C GLN A 78 -7.94 -13.40 1.23
N SER A 79 -7.07 -12.50 1.69
CA SER A 79 -5.88 -12.86 2.47
C SER A 79 -5.40 -11.67 3.32
N ILE A 80 -4.60 -11.96 4.35
CA ILE A 80 -3.97 -10.93 5.20
C ILE A 80 -3.12 -9.98 4.33
N PHE A 81 -2.38 -10.53 3.36
CA PHE A 81 -1.58 -9.75 2.44
C PHE A 81 -2.42 -8.73 1.67
N ILE A 82 -3.61 -9.12 1.18
CA ILE A 82 -4.49 -8.19 0.44
C ILE A 82 -5.05 -7.08 1.33
N ILE A 83 -5.38 -7.38 2.59
CA ILE A 83 -5.79 -6.35 3.56
C ILE A 83 -4.66 -5.33 3.79
N LYS A 84 -3.42 -5.81 3.95
CA LYS A 84 -2.24 -4.94 4.09
C LYS A 84 -1.89 -4.19 2.79
N LEU A 85 -2.13 -4.81 1.64
CA LEU A 85 -1.96 -4.18 0.34
C LEU A 85 -2.92 -3.01 0.16
N ALA A 86 -4.16 -3.13 0.64
CA ALA A 86 -5.13 -2.04 0.59
C ALA A 86 -4.66 -0.81 1.39
N ASP A 87 -4.25 -1.00 2.63
CA ASP A 87 -3.68 0.06 3.48
C ASP A 87 -2.43 0.70 2.86
N PHE A 88 -1.49 -0.13 2.38
CA PHE A 88 -0.31 0.35 1.68
C PHE A 88 -0.68 1.19 0.45
N THR A 89 -1.66 0.76 -0.35
CA THR A 89 -2.06 1.46 -1.58
C THR A 89 -2.68 2.82 -1.26
N ILE A 90 -3.62 2.88 -0.32
CA ILE A 90 -4.27 4.13 0.07
C ILE A 90 -3.25 5.11 0.65
N THR A 91 -2.41 4.66 1.58
CA THR A 91 -1.37 5.53 2.17
C THR A 91 -0.32 5.97 1.16
N SER A 92 -0.04 5.16 0.13
CA SER A 92 0.86 5.55 -0.97
C SER A 92 0.25 6.62 -1.87
N ILE A 93 -1.06 6.53 -2.15
CA ILE A 93 -1.78 7.52 -2.95
C ILE A 93 -1.79 8.88 -2.24
N THR A 94 -1.93 8.92 -0.92
CA THR A 94 -1.90 10.17 -0.13
C THR A 94 -0.57 10.94 -0.21
N ILE A 95 0.52 10.28 -0.63
CA ILE A 95 1.84 10.92 -0.77
C ILE A 95 1.95 11.72 -2.08
N ILE A 96 1.08 11.47 -3.06
CA ILE A 96 1.03 12.15 -4.36
C ILE A 96 0.28 13.47 -4.23
#